data_AF-A0A955KIJ5-F1
#
_entry.id   AF-A0A955KIJ5-F1
#
_cell.length_a   1.000
_cell.length_b   1.000
_cell.length_c   1.000
_cell.angle_alpha   90.00
_cell.angle_beta   90.00
_cell.angle_gamma   90.00
#
_symmetry.space_group_name_H-M   'P 1'
#
loop_
_entity.id
_entity.type
_entity.pdbx_description
1 polymer ?
#
loop_
_entity_poly.entity_id
_entity_poly.type
_entity_poly.pdbx_seq_one_letter_code
_entity_poly.pdbx_strand_id
1 'polypeptide(L)'
;MSGQRFAFANYKIINEYVEPVKGTDDEVIRVECLVQTDKRVFSLRLSKLAHLNFAGALYSLCQVTDGNGRKIWRFNRKVFDGISVPVSVDGQLVIASVQKGKCGKVVDVIPFTSFHTSHPEKLSPEERARIKVQVADILSRSYILTEQEVEAMSAAFKEERREREAKRKAKYARKAIRRATIQTTSPERATSVAEPEKISVQKQISRDGSVGSLSLKNKSGEIAPVKVFPTMDSIRSARAEGLIDGQRVTANDQQLPSGQFPVYQVGRGGVKTLGNWVLG
;
A
#
# COMPACT_ATOMS: atom_id res chain seq x y z
N MET A 1 16.70 -11.78 24.52
CA MET A 1 15.72 -12.19 23.50
C MET A 1 14.82 -11.00 23.21
N SER A 2 14.92 -10.39 22.03
CA SER A 2 14.09 -9.26 21.64
C SER A 2 12.66 -9.75 21.39
N GLY A 3 11.78 -9.57 22.37
CA GLY A 3 10.37 -9.93 22.25
C GLY A 3 9.75 -9.19 21.07
N GLN A 4 9.24 -9.96 20.10
CA GLN A 4 8.29 -9.43 19.13
C GLN A 4 7.09 -8.93 19.93
N ARG A 5 7.06 -7.61 20.16
CA ARG A 5 5.88 -6.93 20.67
C ARG A 5 4.77 -7.27 19.69
N PHE A 6 3.72 -7.92 20.18
CA PHE A 6 2.48 -8.04 19.44
C PHE A 6 2.15 -6.66 18.87
N ALA A 7 1.84 -6.58 17.57
CA ALA A 7 1.46 -5.33 16.92
C ALA A 7 0.02 -4.93 17.34
N PHE A 8 -0.23 -4.83 18.65
CA PHE A 8 -1.40 -4.22 19.25
C PHE A 8 -1.13 -2.72 19.47
N ALA A 9 -0.54 -2.03 18.49
CA ALA A 9 -0.04 -0.66 18.65
C ALA A 9 -1.09 0.34 19.19
N ASN A 10 -2.39 0.01 19.10
CA ASN A 10 -3.50 0.81 19.59
C ASN A 10 -4.40 0.12 20.63
N TYR A 11 -4.04 -1.07 21.14
CA TYR A 11 -4.85 -1.79 22.14
C TYR A 11 -4.06 -2.00 23.42
N LYS A 12 -4.63 -1.54 24.55
CA LYS A 12 -4.06 -1.79 25.86
C LYS A 12 -4.22 -3.27 26.20
N ILE A 13 -3.11 -4.01 26.14
CA ILE A 13 -3.03 -5.34 26.75
C ILE A 13 -3.12 -5.13 28.26
N ILE A 14 -4.26 -5.46 28.86
CA ILE A 14 -4.48 -5.17 30.29
C ILE A 14 -3.74 -6.18 31.17
N ASN A 15 -3.64 -7.43 30.72
CA ASN A 15 -2.87 -8.50 31.36
C ASN A 15 -2.38 -9.46 30.28
N GLU A 16 -1.15 -9.96 30.45
CA GLU A 16 -0.61 -11.09 29.71
C GLU A 16 -0.40 -12.22 30.71
N TYR A 17 -1.22 -13.26 30.65
CA TYR A 17 -1.04 -14.44 31.49
C TYR A 17 -0.52 -15.58 30.61
N VAL A 18 0.65 -16.11 30.97
CA VAL A 18 1.34 -17.19 30.28
C VAL A 18 1.28 -18.44 31.16
N GLU A 19 0.37 -19.35 30.83
CA GLU A 19 0.33 -20.68 31.45
C GLU A 19 0.89 -21.73 30.50
N PRO A 20 1.84 -22.57 30.95
CA PRO A 20 2.15 -23.82 30.28
C PRO A 20 0.97 -24.79 30.48
N VAL A 21 0.27 -25.12 29.40
CA VAL A 21 -0.79 -26.13 29.46
C VAL A 21 -0.13 -27.51 29.54
N LYS A 22 -0.15 -28.15 30.72
CA LYS A 22 0.32 -29.53 30.89
C LYS A 22 -0.65 -30.51 30.21
N GLY A 23 -0.12 -31.45 29.42
CA GLY A 23 -0.89 -32.57 28.87
C GLY A 23 -1.23 -32.49 27.36
N THR A 24 -0.61 -31.59 26.61
CA THR A 24 -0.62 -31.61 25.13
C THR A 24 0.81 -31.72 24.61
N ASP A 25 1.05 -32.56 23.59
CA ASP A 25 2.39 -32.79 23.00
C ASP A 25 3.02 -31.51 22.44
N ASP A 26 2.18 -30.50 22.15
CA ASP A 26 2.61 -29.14 21.86
C ASP A 26 2.65 -28.35 23.18
N GLU A 27 3.79 -27.74 23.50
CA GLU A 27 3.91 -26.70 24.54
C GLU A 27 3.01 -25.50 24.20
N VAL A 28 1.72 -25.61 24.51
CA VAL A 28 0.77 -24.52 24.33
C VAL A 28 1.04 -23.50 25.43
N ILE A 29 1.80 -22.47 25.09
CA ILE A 29 1.80 -21.21 25.83
C ILE A 29 0.41 -20.60 25.62
N ARG A 30 -0.41 -20.67 26.67
CA ARG A 30 -1.70 -19.96 26.71
C ARG A 30 -1.36 -18.51 26.98
N VAL A 31 -1.56 -17.63 25.99
CA VAL A 31 -1.58 -16.19 26.21
C VAL A 31 -3.03 -15.77 26.27
N GLU A 32 -3.48 -15.32 27.44
CA GLU A 32 -4.73 -14.57 27.56
C GLU A 32 -4.43 -13.09 27.45
N CYS A 33 -4.92 -12.47 26.38
CA CYS A 33 -4.85 -11.03 26.20
C CYS A 33 -6.23 -10.44 26.43
N LEU A 34 -6.32 -9.52 27.40
CA LEU A 34 -7.51 -8.70 27.60
C LEU A 34 -7.46 -7.51 26.65
N VAL A 35 -8.38 -7.47 25.70
CA VAL A 35 -8.56 -6.35 24.77
C VAL A 35 -9.78 -5.57 25.21
N GLN A 36 -9.58 -4.31 25.58
CA GLN A 36 -10.67 -3.37 25.85
C GLN A 36 -10.95 -2.53 24.61
N THR A 37 -12.20 -2.56 24.15
CA THR A 37 -12.75 -1.55 23.25
C THR A 37 -13.49 -0.50 24.07
N ASP A 38 -13.93 0.60 23.45
CA ASP A 38 -14.68 1.67 24.12
C ASP A 38 -15.94 1.17 24.87
N LYS A 39 -16.41 -0.05 24.55
CA LYS A 39 -17.68 -0.59 25.04
C LYS A 39 -17.53 -1.86 25.89
N ARG A 40 -16.52 -2.71 25.68
CA ARG A 40 -16.39 -4.01 26.38
C ARG A 40 -14.94 -4.48 26.49
N VAL A 41 -14.71 -5.42 27.41
CA VAL A 41 -13.48 -6.19 27.54
C VAL A 41 -13.69 -7.57 26.93
N PHE A 42 -12.69 -8.07 26.21
CA PHE A 42 -12.64 -9.41 25.64
C PHE A 42 -11.39 -10.14 26.12
N SER A 43 -11.49 -11.46 26.29
CA SER A 43 -10.31 -12.31 26.47
C SER A 43 -10.03 -13.09 25.18
N LEU A 44 -8.80 -12.93 24.68
CA LEU A 44 -8.27 -13.65 23.54
C LEU A 44 -7.46 -14.83 24.04
N ARG A 45 -7.83 -16.05 23.63
CA ARG A 45 -7.01 -17.24 23.88
C ARG A 45 -6.12 -17.53 22.68
N LEU A 46 -4.82 -17.38 22.88
CA LEU A 46 -3.81 -17.70 21.87
C LEU A 46 -3.18 -19.08 22.14
N SER A 47 -2.72 -19.74 21.08
CA SER A 47 -1.92 -20.97 21.16
C SER A 47 -0.63 -20.81 20.36
N LYS A 48 0.49 -21.19 20.98
CA LYS A 48 1.82 -21.16 20.34
C LYS A 48 1.84 -22.03 19.09
N LEU A 49 2.51 -21.54 18.06
CA LEU A 49 2.73 -22.26 16.80
C LEU A 49 4.11 -22.92 16.82
N ALA A 50 4.28 -23.97 17.64
CA ALA A 50 5.58 -24.61 17.87
C ALA A 50 6.21 -25.27 16.63
N HIS A 51 5.41 -25.59 15.60
CA HIS A 51 5.86 -26.38 14.42
C HIS A 51 5.62 -25.71 13.07
N LEU A 52 5.08 -24.50 13.04
CA LEU A 52 4.81 -23.80 11.79
C LEU A 52 5.92 -22.77 11.60
N ASN A 53 6.74 -22.95 10.56
CA ASN A 53 7.73 -21.98 10.04
C ASN A 53 7.00 -20.71 9.55
N PHE A 54 6.32 -20.03 10.45
CA PHE A 54 5.49 -18.88 10.18
C PHE A 54 6.27 -17.64 10.62
N ALA A 55 7.13 -17.17 9.72
CA ALA A 55 7.76 -15.86 9.87
C ALA A 55 6.65 -14.80 10.05
N GLY A 56 6.60 -14.17 11.23
CA GLY A 56 5.67 -13.07 11.54
C GLY A 56 4.59 -13.35 12.59
N ALA A 57 4.32 -14.59 12.99
CA ALA A 57 3.36 -14.88 14.07
C ALA A 57 3.77 -16.10 14.91
N LEU A 58 4.00 -15.87 16.20
CA LEU A 58 4.32 -16.92 17.18
C LEU A 58 3.06 -17.65 17.70
N TYR A 59 1.89 -17.05 17.46
CA TYR A 59 0.64 -17.47 18.09
C TYR A 59 -0.54 -17.45 17.11
N SER A 60 -1.44 -18.44 17.24
CA SER A 60 -2.76 -18.43 16.61
C SER A 60 -3.82 -18.10 17.64
N LEU A 61 -4.73 -17.19 17.31
CA LEU A 61 -5.97 -17.02 18.03
C LEU A 61 -6.82 -18.29 17.88
N CYS A 62 -7.31 -18.79 19.01
CA CYS A 62 -8.06 -20.04 19.08
C CYS A 62 -9.48 -19.81 19.59
N GLN A 63 -9.67 -18.81 20.45
CA GLN A 63 -10.97 -18.51 21.05
C GLN A 63 -11.05 -17.03 21.44
N VAL A 64 -12.24 -16.46 21.34
CA VAL A 64 -12.58 -15.15 21.88
C VAL A 64 -13.74 -15.33 22.86
N THR A 65 -13.59 -14.77 24.07
CA THR A 65 -14.66 -14.70 25.07
C THR A 65 -14.99 -13.25 25.42
N ASP A 66 -16.23 -13.00 25.82
CA ASP A 66 -16.63 -11.70 26.39
C ASP A 66 -16.08 -11.51 27.81
N GLY A 67 -16.31 -10.32 28.37
CA GLY A 67 -15.93 -9.98 29.74
C GLY A 67 -16.64 -10.80 30.83
N ASN A 68 -17.66 -11.59 30.47
CA ASN A 68 -18.34 -12.53 31.37
C ASN A 68 -17.82 -13.97 31.19
N GLY A 69 -16.79 -14.18 30.35
CA GLY A 69 -16.23 -15.50 30.06
C GLY A 69 -17.03 -16.32 29.05
N ARG A 70 -18.11 -15.79 28.46
CA ARG A 70 -18.91 -16.50 27.46
C ARG A 70 -18.15 -16.56 26.14
N LYS A 71 -18.12 -17.74 25.51
CA LYS A 71 -17.48 -17.95 24.21
C LYS A 71 -18.30 -17.26 23.12
N ILE A 72 -17.67 -16.30 22.43
CA ILE A 72 -18.28 -15.59 21.30
C ILE A 72 -17.80 -16.21 19.99
N TRP A 73 -16.54 -16.64 19.95
CA TRP A 73 -15.95 -17.23 18.76
C TRP A 73 -14.91 -18.28 19.10
N ARG A 74 -14.81 -19.31 18.25
CA ARG A 74 -13.79 -20.35 18.35
C ARG A 74 -13.30 -20.69 16.95
N PHE A 75 -11.98 -20.64 16.77
CA PHE A 75 -11.36 -21.11 15.55
C PHE A 75 -11.54 -22.63 15.41
N ASN A 76 -12.28 -23.07 14.39
CA ASN A 76 -12.43 -24.49 14.10
C ASN A 76 -11.34 -24.95 13.13
N ARG A 77 -10.24 -25.48 13.69
CA ARG A 77 -9.12 -26.06 12.92
C ARG A 77 -9.54 -27.15 11.91
N LYS A 78 -10.70 -27.78 12.07
CA LYS A 78 -11.19 -28.82 11.14
C LYS A 78 -11.78 -28.26 9.85
N VAL A 79 -12.24 -27.00 9.85
CA VAL A 79 -12.93 -26.38 8.71
C VAL A 79 -12.00 -25.48 7.92
N PHE A 80 -10.99 -24.89 8.57
CA PHE A 80 -10.03 -24.01 7.94
C PHE A 80 -8.60 -24.52 8.14
N ASP A 81 -7.93 -24.86 7.03
CA ASP A 81 -6.52 -25.25 7.03
C ASP A 81 -5.59 -24.03 7.12
N GLY A 82 -5.71 -23.30 8.23
CA GLY A 82 -5.02 -22.04 8.42
C GLY A 82 -4.80 -21.67 9.87
N ILE A 83 -4.35 -20.44 10.06
CA ILE A 83 -3.96 -19.79 11.31
C ILE A 83 -4.78 -18.51 11.41
N SER A 84 -5.29 -18.21 12.60
CA SER A 84 -5.95 -16.94 12.87
C SER A 84 -5.00 -16.01 13.61
N VAL A 85 -4.72 -14.84 13.04
CA VAL A 85 -3.77 -13.88 13.58
C VAL A 85 -4.49 -12.56 13.87
N PRO A 86 -4.52 -12.07 15.12
CA PRO A 86 -5.02 -10.73 15.41
C PRO A 86 -4.02 -9.68 14.88
N VAL A 87 -4.49 -8.70 14.14
CA VAL A 87 -3.70 -7.63 13.52
C VAL A 87 -4.40 -6.30 13.72
N SER A 88 -3.66 -5.22 14.02
CA SER A 88 -4.22 -3.86 14.05
C SER A 88 -4.01 -3.19 12.69
N VAL A 89 -5.09 -2.69 12.10
CA VAL A 89 -5.10 -1.98 10.81
C VAL A 89 -5.89 -0.69 11.00
N ASP A 90 -5.27 0.46 10.73
CA ASP A 90 -5.90 1.78 10.84
C ASP A 90 -6.62 2.02 12.18
N GLY A 91 -6.06 1.51 13.28
CA GLY A 91 -6.65 1.62 14.63
C GLY A 91 -7.71 0.56 14.95
N GLN A 92 -8.19 -0.20 13.97
CA GLN A 92 -9.13 -1.31 14.15
C GLN A 92 -8.39 -2.63 14.40
N LEU A 93 -8.88 -3.44 15.34
CA LEU A 93 -8.43 -4.81 15.51
C LEU A 93 -9.20 -5.68 14.51
N VAL A 94 -8.47 -6.50 13.76
CA VAL A 94 -9.01 -7.48 12.83
C VAL A 94 -8.39 -8.85 13.09
N ILE A 95 -9.15 -9.91 12.88
CA ILE A 95 -8.64 -11.29 12.89
C ILE A 95 -8.42 -11.70 11.45
N ALA A 96 -7.17 -11.92 11.08
CA ALA A 96 -6.77 -12.40 9.78
C ALA A 96 -6.75 -13.93 9.75
N SER A 97 -7.42 -14.52 8.78
CA SER A 97 -7.35 -15.95 8.47
C SER A 97 -6.28 -16.18 7.40
N VAL A 98 -5.18 -16.83 7.77
CA VAL A 98 -4.02 -17.08 6.89
C VAL A 98 -3.87 -18.56 6.62
N GLN A 99 -3.66 -18.98 5.36
CA GLN A 99 -3.36 -20.37 5.02
C GLN A 99 -2.08 -20.86 5.74
N LYS A 100 -2.01 -22.15 6.05
CA LYS A 100 -0.77 -22.75 6.58
C LYS A 100 0.37 -22.72 5.55
N GLY A 101 1.60 -22.77 6.05
CA GLY A 101 2.82 -22.93 5.25
C GLY A 101 3.64 -21.64 5.07
N LYS A 102 4.87 -21.80 4.54
CA LYS A 102 5.85 -20.71 4.37
C LYS A 102 5.42 -19.61 3.41
N CYS A 103 4.41 -19.85 2.57
CA CYS A 103 3.84 -18.88 1.64
C CYS A 103 2.33 -18.68 1.88
N GLY A 104 1.86 -18.92 3.11
CA GLY A 104 0.46 -18.79 3.49
C GLY A 104 -0.10 -17.43 3.08
N LYS A 105 -1.29 -17.46 2.46
CA LYS A 105 -1.97 -16.26 1.98
C LYS A 105 -3.03 -15.81 2.96
N VAL A 106 -3.24 -14.50 3.08
CA VAL A 106 -4.38 -13.92 3.78
C VAL A 106 -5.64 -14.21 2.96
N VAL A 107 -6.54 -15.04 3.50
CA VAL A 107 -7.75 -15.49 2.79
C VAL A 107 -8.98 -14.73 3.26
N ASP A 108 -9.03 -14.37 4.53
CA ASP A 108 -10.16 -13.67 5.12
C ASP A 108 -9.73 -12.73 6.24
N VAL A 109 -10.57 -11.72 6.50
CA VAL A 109 -10.38 -10.77 7.59
C VAL A 109 -11.72 -10.53 8.27
N ILE A 110 -11.74 -10.65 9.59
CA ILE A 110 -12.93 -10.48 10.41
C ILE A 110 -12.69 -9.30 11.36
N PRO A 111 -13.45 -8.21 11.24
CA PRO A 111 -13.37 -7.12 12.21
C PRO A 111 -13.65 -7.63 13.62
N PHE A 112 -12.87 -7.14 14.58
CA PHE A 112 -13.16 -7.45 15.97
C PHE A 112 -14.50 -6.84 16.43
N THR A 113 -14.94 -5.77 15.76
CA THR A 113 -16.25 -5.15 16.00
C THR A 113 -17.41 -6.08 15.66
N SER A 114 -17.25 -7.02 14.73
CA SER A 114 -18.27 -7.97 14.33
C SER A 114 -18.65 -8.97 15.45
N PHE A 115 -17.86 -9.07 16.54
CA PHE A 115 -18.20 -9.89 17.71
C PHE A 115 -19.12 -9.18 18.71
N HIS A 116 -19.39 -7.88 18.53
CA HIS A 116 -20.24 -7.10 19.43
C HIS A 116 -21.73 -7.25 19.16
N THR A 117 -22.11 -7.64 17.94
CA THR A 117 -23.48 -7.53 17.45
C THR A 117 -24.07 -8.91 17.19
N SER A 118 -25.35 -9.10 17.54
CA SER A 118 -26.15 -10.25 17.11
C SER A 118 -26.24 -10.36 15.58
N HIS A 119 -25.95 -9.26 14.88
CA HIS A 119 -25.72 -9.21 13.45
C HIS A 119 -24.29 -8.73 13.18
N PRO A 120 -23.33 -9.63 12.89
CA PRO A 120 -21.96 -9.23 12.62
C PRO A 120 -21.97 -8.22 11.47
N GLU A 121 -21.39 -7.04 11.71
CA GLU A 121 -21.17 -6.06 10.63
C GLU A 121 -20.39 -6.76 9.53
N LYS A 122 -21.05 -6.92 8.37
CA LYS A 122 -20.40 -7.43 7.18
C LYS A 122 -19.68 -6.25 6.57
N LEU A 123 -18.35 -6.30 6.59
CA LEU A 123 -17.53 -5.40 5.79
C LEU A 123 -18.05 -5.40 4.35
N SER A 124 -18.09 -4.22 3.73
CA SER A 124 -18.29 -4.16 2.30
C SER A 124 -17.17 -4.94 1.59
N PRO A 125 -17.41 -5.51 0.39
CA PRO A 125 -16.35 -6.22 -0.34
C PRO A 125 -15.12 -5.34 -0.59
N GLU A 126 -15.32 -4.03 -0.80
CA GLU A 126 -14.23 -3.08 -0.98
C GLU A 126 -13.38 -2.91 0.30
N GLU A 127 -14.02 -2.66 1.44
CA GLU A 127 -13.31 -2.52 2.72
C GLU A 127 -12.59 -3.81 3.09
N ARG A 128 -13.23 -4.97 2.89
CA ARG A 128 -12.63 -6.27 3.14
C ARG A 128 -11.40 -6.48 2.27
N ALA A 129 -11.45 -6.10 0.99
CA ALA A 129 -10.30 -6.16 0.09
C ALA A 129 -9.15 -5.24 0.56
N ARG A 130 -9.46 -3.99 0.92
CA ARG A 130 -8.46 -3.03 1.43
C ARG A 130 -7.77 -3.54 2.69
N ILE A 131 -8.56 -4.01 3.67
CA ILE A 131 -8.03 -4.56 4.92
C ILE A 131 -7.18 -5.80 4.64
N LYS A 132 -7.59 -6.72 3.75
CA LYS A 132 -6.77 -7.87 3.36
C LYS A 132 -5.40 -7.47 2.82
N VAL A 133 -5.35 -6.44 1.97
CA VAL A 133 -4.09 -5.93 1.40
C VAL A 133 -3.18 -5.39 2.51
N GLN A 134 -3.72 -4.56 3.41
CA GLN A 134 -2.95 -3.98 4.53
C GLN A 134 -2.47 -5.06 5.50
N VAL A 135 -3.33 -6.02 5.87
CA VAL A 135 -2.95 -7.17 6.70
C VAL A 135 -1.84 -7.98 6.04
N ALA A 136 -1.94 -8.23 4.73
CA ALA A 136 -0.92 -8.97 4.01
C ALA A 136 0.41 -8.24 4.00
N ASP A 137 0.42 -6.92 3.85
CA ASP A 137 1.63 -6.10 3.95
C ASP A 137 2.26 -6.18 5.36
N ILE A 138 1.47 -6.00 6.42
CA ILE A 138 1.90 -6.10 7.82
C ILE A 138 2.50 -7.47 8.14
N LEU A 139 1.88 -8.54 7.63
CA LEU A 139 2.33 -9.91 7.84
C LEU A 139 3.45 -10.31 6.85
N SER A 140 3.80 -9.46 5.89
CA SER A 140 4.72 -9.76 4.79
C SER A 140 4.31 -11.02 4.01
N ARG A 141 3.02 -11.09 3.63
CA ARG A 141 2.37 -12.21 2.94
C ARG A 141 1.67 -11.75 1.67
N SER A 142 1.24 -12.73 0.87
CA SER A 142 0.29 -12.49 -0.22
C SER A 142 -1.14 -12.64 0.28
N TYR A 143 -2.12 -12.20 -0.51
CA TYR A 143 -3.54 -12.26 -0.19
C TYR A 143 -4.33 -12.90 -1.33
N ILE A 144 -5.56 -13.33 -1.01
CA ILE A 144 -6.55 -13.81 -1.98
C ILE A 144 -7.79 -12.92 -1.88
N LEU A 145 -8.18 -12.34 -3.02
CA LEU A 145 -9.44 -11.63 -3.15
C LEU A 145 -10.48 -12.54 -3.83
N THR A 146 -11.73 -12.44 -3.40
CA THR A 146 -12.87 -13.03 -4.09
C THR A 146 -13.23 -12.20 -5.32
N GLU A 147 -13.99 -12.77 -6.25
CA GLU A 147 -14.44 -12.05 -7.46
C GLU A 147 -15.18 -10.75 -7.10
N GLN A 148 -16.06 -10.78 -6.09
CA GLN A 148 -16.77 -9.60 -5.58
C GLN A 148 -15.83 -8.53 -5.04
N GLU A 149 -14.75 -8.92 -4.36
CA GLU A 149 -13.74 -7.99 -3.83
C GLU A 149 -12.92 -7.34 -4.96
N VAL A 150 -12.56 -8.13 -5.98
CA VAL A 150 -11.86 -7.64 -7.17
C VAL A 150 -12.74 -6.67 -7.95
N GLU A 151 -14.01 -7.02 -8.16
CA GLU A 151 -14.97 -6.18 -8.87
C GLU A 151 -15.18 -4.85 -8.13
N ALA A 152 -15.41 -4.89 -6.82
CA ALA A 152 -15.59 -3.70 -5.99
C ALA A 152 -14.36 -2.77 -6.02
N MET A 153 -13.15 -3.33 -5.89
CA MET A 153 -11.90 -2.55 -6.02
C MET A 153 -11.79 -1.90 -7.40
N SER A 154 -12.11 -2.65 -8.47
CA SER A 154 -12.04 -2.13 -9.84
C SER A 154 -13.07 -1.02 -10.10
N ALA A 155 -14.26 -1.12 -9.52
CA ALA A 155 -15.32 -0.13 -9.60
C ALA A 155 -14.91 1.17 -8.90
N ALA A 156 -14.36 1.05 -7.68
CA ALA A 156 -13.84 2.18 -6.91
C ALA A 156 -12.73 2.93 -7.68
N PHE A 157 -11.78 2.22 -8.30
CA PHE A 157 -10.75 2.85 -9.13
C PHE A 157 -11.32 3.57 -10.36
N LYS A 158 -12.34 3.00 -11.00
CA LYS A 158 -13.02 3.64 -12.14
C LYS A 158 -13.76 4.91 -11.71
N GLU A 159 -14.41 4.87 -10.56
CA GLU A 159 -15.14 6.01 -10.00
C GLU A 159 -14.18 7.14 -9.60
N GLU A 160 -13.09 6.83 -8.91
CA GLU A 160 -12.06 7.80 -8.54
C GLU A 160 -11.46 8.47 -9.80
N ARG A 161 -11.23 7.70 -10.87
CA ARG A 161 -10.76 8.24 -12.15
C ARG A 161 -11.78 9.20 -12.77
N ARG A 162 -13.07 8.84 -12.77
CA ARG A 162 -14.16 9.71 -13.27
C ARG A 162 -14.26 11.00 -12.46
N GLU A 163 -14.14 10.93 -11.13
CA GLU A 163 -14.19 12.10 -10.27
C GLU A 163 -13.00 13.04 -10.52
N ARG A 164 -11.79 12.50 -10.68
CA ARG A 164 -10.60 13.30 -11.04
C ARG A 164 -10.75 13.97 -12.40
N GLU A 165 -11.31 13.27 -13.39
CA GLU A 165 -11.60 13.83 -14.71
C GLU A 165 -12.67 14.93 -14.64
N ALA A 166 -13.73 14.74 -13.84
CA ALA A 166 -14.77 15.74 -13.59
C ALA A 166 -14.21 16.98 -12.91
N LYS A 167 -13.37 16.82 -11.86
CA LYS A 167 -12.67 17.93 -11.20
C LYS A 167 -11.77 18.70 -12.16
N ARG A 168 -11.05 18.01 -13.05
CA ARG A 168 -10.24 18.65 -14.10
C ARG A 168 -11.12 19.45 -15.06
N LYS A 169 -12.19 18.86 -15.60
CA LYS A 169 -13.14 19.55 -16.49
C LYS A 169 -13.76 20.78 -15.84
N ALA A 170 -14.19 20.68 -14.58
CA ALA A 170 -14.74 21.80 -13.82
C ALA A 170 -13.71 22.93 -13.60
N LYS A 171 -12.45 22.59 -13.31
CA LYS A 171 -11.36 23.57 -13.20
C LYS A 171 -11.10 24.29 -14.53
N TYR A 172 -11.10 23.57 -15.65
CA TYR A 172 -10.94 24.17 -16.97
C TYR A 172 -12.13 25.05 -17.35
N ALA A 173 -13.37 24.61 -17.08
CA ALA A 173 -14.58 25.39 -17.32
C ALA A 173 -14.56 26.71 -16.52
N ARG A 174 -14.19 26.68 -15.24
CA ARG A 174 -14.03 27.89 -14.41
C ARG A 174 -12.97 28.85 -14.97
N LYS A 175 -11.85 28.32 -15.47
CA LYS A 175 -10.78 29.13 -16.07
C LYS A 175 -11.23 29.76 -17.41
N ALA A 176 -12.03 29.05 -18.20
CA ALA A 176 -12.60 29.56 -19.45
C ALA A 176 -13.61 30.69 -19.19
N ILE A 177 -14.52 30.49 -18.22
CA ILE A 177 -15.48 31.53 -17.81
C ILE A 177 -14.73 32.79 -17.33
N ARG A 178 -13.71 32.63 -16.47
CA ARG A 178 -12.90 33.78 -16.00
C ARG A 178 -12.19 34.52 -17.14
N ARG A 179 -11.71 33.83 -18.17
CA ARG A 179 -11.10 34.46 -19.35
C ARG A 179 -12.11 35.22 -20.20
N ALA A 180 -13.30 34.63 -20.40
CA ALA A 180 -14.39 35.29 -21.12
C ALA A 180 -14.87 36.56 -20.38
N THR A 181 -14.99 36.52 -19.05
CA THR A 181 -15.35 37.69 -18.24
C THR A 181 -14.32 38.81 -18.31
N ILE A 182 -13.01 38.49 -18.37
CA ILE A 182 -11.95 39.51 -18.51
C ILE A 182 -11.98 40.16 -19.91
N GLN A 183 -12.31 39.40 -20.96
CA GLN A 183 -12.44 39.93 -22.32
C GLN A 183 -13.66 40.85 -22.49
N THR A 184 -14.75 40.63 -21.75
CA THR A 184 -15.94 41.47 -21.85
C THR A 184 -15.89 42.74 -21.01
N THR A 185 -14.93 42.88 -20.07
CA THR A 185 -14.81 44.05 -19.18
C THR A 185 -13.68 45.03 -19.54
N SER A 186 -13.00 44.87 -20.69
CA SER A 186 -11.92 45.77 -21.09
C SER A 186 -12.20 46.42 -22.45
N PRO A 187 -12.80 47.63 -22.50
CA PRO A 187 -12.75 48.45 -23.70
C PRO A 187 -11.45 49.28 -23.71
N GLU A 188 -10.85 49.35 -24.90
CA GLU A 188 -9.91 50.37 -25.37
C GLU A 188 -8.52 50.48 -24.70
N ARG A 189 -7.53 49.85 -25.34
CA ARG A 189 -6.44 50.62 -25.97
C ARG A 189 -5.66 49.75 -26.95
N ALA A 190 -5.84 50.04 -28.22
CA ALA A 190 -4.97 49.58 -29.29
C ALA A 190 -3.63 50.31 -29.17
N THR A 191 -2.55 49.56 -28.99
CA THR A 191 -1.22 49.97 -29.46
C THR A 191 -0.48 48.70 -29.85
N SER A 192 -0.20 48.62 -31.15
CA SER A 192 0.63 47.63 -31.80
C SER A 192 2.04 47.65 -31.24
N VAL A 193 2.46 46.56 -30.59
CA VAL A 193 3.86 46.23 -30.39
C VAL A 193 4.00 44.75 -30.73
N ALA A 194 4.86 44.48 -31.70
CA ALA A 194 5.20 43.13 -32.13
C ALA A 194 5.78 42.34 -30.95
N GLU A 195 5.09 41.28 -30.52
CA GLU A 195 5.62 40.32 -29.56
C GLU A 195 6.28 39.14 -30.30
N PRO A 196 7.41 38.63 -29.79
CA PRO A 196 8.13 37.52 -30.38
C PRO A 196 7.39 36.20 -30.18
N GLU A 197 7.42 35.34 -31.21
CA GLU A 197 6.85 34.00 -31.21
C GLU A 197 7.29 33.18 -29.99
N LYS A 198 6.37 32.99 -29.04
CA LYS A 198 6.51 31.96 -28.00
C LYS A 198 6.13 30.62 -28.60
N ILE A 199 7.14 29.86 -29.00
CA ILE A 199 7.04 28.44 -29.30
C ILE A 199 6.58 27.71 -28.02
N SER A 200 5.30 27.33 -27.94
CA SER A 200 4.78 26.48 -26.88
C SER A 200 5.12 25.02 -27.20
N VAL A 201 6.23 24.51 -26.69
CA VAL A 201 6.53 23.08 -26.77
C VAL A 201 5.72 22.37 -25.68
N GLN A 202 4.56 21.82 -26.05
CA GLN A 202 3.92 20.75 -25.28
C GLN A 202 4.87 19.56 -25.29
N LYS A 203 5.66 19.37 -24.22
CA LYS A 203 6.44 18.13 -24.04
C LYS A 203 5.45 16.96 -23.90
N GLN A 204 5.25 16.20 -24.98
CA GLN A 204 4.55 14.93 -24.95
C GLN A 204 5.29 14.00 -23.98
N ILE A 205 4.63 13.66 -22.87
CA ILE A 205 5.10 12.61 -21.96
C ILE A 205 4.84 11.28 -22.67
N SER A 206 5.88 10.47 -22.85
CA SER A 206 5.76 9.17 -23.52
C SER A 206 4.98 8.16 -22.66
N ARG A 207 4.57 7.04 -23.27
CA ARG A 207 3.76 5.99 -22.61
C ARG A 207 4.41 5.42 -21.34
N ASP A 208 5.72 5.40 -21.28
CA ASP A 208 6.51 4.97 -20.12
C ASP A 208 6.68 6.07 -19.06
N GLY A 209 6.14 7.26 -19.25
CA GLY A 209 6.25 8.39 -18.33
C GLY A 209 7.53 9.22 -18.50
N SER A 210 8.38 8.92 -19.49
CA SER A 210 9.55 9.72 -19.79
C SER A 210 9.17 11.05 -20.46
N VAL A 211 9.98 12.08 -20.24
CA VAL A 211 9.83 13.40 -20.89
C VAL A 211 10.75 13.56 -22.11
N GLY A 212 11.59 12.56 -22.39
CA GLY A 212 12.54 12.55 -23.50
C GLY A 212 13.74 11.64 -23.24
N SER A 213 14.74 11.77 -24.10
CA SER A 213 16.04 11.09 -24.00
C SER A 213 17.17 12.10 -24.15
N LEU A 214 18.24 11.94 -23.39
CA LEU A 214 19.47 12.74 -23.48
C LEU A 214 20.65 11.83 -23.82
N SER A 215 21.59 12.34 -24.61
CA SER A 215 22.91 11.71 -24.76
C SER A 215 23.81 12.21 -23.63
N LEU A 216 24.18 11.29 -22.73
CA LEU A 216 25.03 11.62 -21.59
C LEU A 216 26.38 10.92 -21.72
N LYS A 217 27.45 11.63 -21.32
CA LYS A 217 28.83 11.17 -21.29
C LYS A 217 29.28 10.87 -19.86
N ASN A 218 29.85 9.69 -19.64
CA ASN A 218 30.40 9.29 -18.35
C ASN A 218 31.87 9.73 -18.19
N LYS A 219 32.47 9.45 -17.01
CA LYS A 219 33.88 9.79 -16.74
C LYS A 219 34.89 9.05 -17.62
N SER A 220 34.57 7.86 -18.14
CA SER A 220 35.43 7.11 -19.06
C SER A 220 35.29 7.57 -20.51
N GLY A 221 34.41 8.54 -20.78
CA GLY A 221 34.16 9.07 -22.12
C GLY A 221 33.11 8.31 -22.93
N GLU A 222 32.46 7.29 -22.37
CA GLU A 222 31.33 6.60 -23.00
C GLU A 222 30.15 7.56 -23.11
N ILE A 223 29.59 7.69 -24.32
CA ILE A 223 28.36 8.44 -24.57
C ILE A 223 27.23 7.45 -24.78
N ALA A 224 26.14 7.57 -24.04
CA ALA A 224 24.97 6.71 -24.20
C ALA A 224 23.65 7.47 -24.10
N PRO A 225 22.59 6.99 -24.77
CA PRO A 225 21.25 7.51 -24.58
C PRO A 225 20.72 7.13 -23.19
N VAL A 226 20.15 8.12 -22.51
CA VAL A 226 19.57 7.99 -21.17
C VAL A 226 18.17 8.60 -21.20
N LYS A 227 17.15 7.81 -20.84
CA LYS A 227 15.78 8.31 -20.74
C LYS A 227 15.63 9.23 -19.53
N VAL A 228 14.96 10.36 -19.73
CA VAL A 228 14.74 11.36 -18.69
C VAL A 228 13.33 11.24 -18.17
N PHE A 229 13.21 11.08 -16.86
CA PHE A 229 11.95 11.08 -16.14
C PHE A 229 11.78 12.39 -15.36
N PRO A 230 10.54 12.84 -15.10
CA PRO A 230 10.31 14.03 -14.29
C PRO A 230 10.88 13.90 -12.87
N THR A 231 10.68 12.73 -12.25
CA THR A 231 11.04 12.46 -10.84
C THR A 231 11.51 11.02 -10.65
N MET A 232 12.16 10.76 -9.51
CA MET A 232 12.54 9.39 -9.11
C MET A 232 11.33 8.46 -8.93
N ASP A 233 10.19 8.97 -8.48
CA ASP A 233 8.98 8.16 -8.33
C ASP A 233 8.44 7.71 -9.68
N SER A 234 8.54 8.54 -10.72
CA SER A 234 8.17 8.15 -12.08
C SER A 234 9.01 6.98 -12.61
N ILE A 235 10.30 6.93 -12.27
CA ILE A 235 11.18 5.79 -12.59
C ILE A 235 10.73 4.54 -11.84
N ARG A 236 10.38 4.66 -10.55
CA ARG A 236 9.90 3.53 -9.74
C ARG A 236 8.60 2.95 -10.29
N SER A 237 7.65 3.80 -10.67
CA SER A 237 6.39 3.37 -11.30
C SER A 237 6.64 2.67 -12.65
N ALA A 238 7.41 3.28 -13.54
CA ALA A 238 7.73 2.70 -14.85
C ALA A 238 8.47 1.35 -14.74
N ARG A 239 9.32 1.19 -13.72
CA ARG A 239 9.96 -0.08 -13.39
C ARG A 239 8.96 -1.13 -12.90
N ALA A 240 8.04 -0.76 -12.00
CA ALA A 240 7.03 -1.68 -11.47
C ALA A 240 6.14 -2.25 -12.59
N GLU A 241 5.92 -1.47 -13.64
CA GLU A 241 5.20 -1.87 -14.86
C GLU A 241 6.09 -2.59 -15.89
N GLY A 242 7.39 -2.75 -15.63
CA GLY A 242 8.33 -3.43 -16.53
C GLY A 242 8.65 -2.67 -17.83
N LEU A 243 8.33 -1.37 -17.92
CA LEU A 243 8.43 -0.60 -19.17
C LEU A 243 9.86 -0.18 -19.53
N ILE A 244 10.76 -0.23 -18.56
CA ILE A 244 12.13 0.28 -18.67
C ILE A 244 13.21 -0.75 -18.30
N ASP A 245 12.88 -2.05 -18.33
CA ASP A 245 13.85 -3.12 -18.08
C ASP A 245 15.01 -3.07 -19.10
N GLY A 246 16.25 -3.09 -18.60
CA GLY A 246 17.46 -2.97 -19.41
C GLY A 246 17.86 -1.56 -19.83
N GLN A 247 17.11 -0.52 -19.44
CA GLN A 247 17.36 0.85 -19.89
C GLN A 247 18.16 1.69 -18.89
N ARG A 248 18.91 2.67 -19.42
CA ARG A 248 19.55 3.73 -18.63
C ARG A 248 18.58 4.89 -18.46
N VAL A 249 18.42 5.34 -17.22
CA VAL A 249 17.46 6.37 -16.85
C VAL A 249 18.08 7.41 -15.92
N THR A 250 17.55 8.63 -15.96
CA THR A 250 17.84 9.70 -14.99
C THR A 250 16.54 10.41 -14.63
N ALA A 251 16.49 11.00 -13.45
CA ALA A 251 15.41 11.87 -13.03
C ALA A 251 15.83 13.34 -13.11
N ASN A 252 14.97 14.20 -13.66
CA ASN A 252 15.27 15.60 -13.91
C ASN A 252 15.37 16.40 -12.60
N ASP A 253 14.63 16.01 -11.57
CA ASP A 253 14.69 16.57 -10.22
C ASP A 253 15.97 16.20 -9.45
N GLN A 254 16.79 15.28 -9.97
CA GLN A 254 18.07 14.86 -9.39
C GLN A 254 19.28 15.54 -10.06
N GLN A 255 19.06 16.50 -10.96
CA GLN A 255 20.16 17.23 -11.59
C GLN A 255 20.97 17.99 -10.52
N LEU A 256 22.27 17.74 -10.48
CA LEU A 256 23.16 18.40 -9.54
C LEU A 256 23.41 19.86 -9.98
N PRO A 257 23.72 20.78 -9.04
CA PRO A 257 24.06 22.17 -9.38
C PRO A 257 25.24 22.30 -10.37
N SER A 258 26.10 21.29 -10.44
CA SER A 258 27.21 21.17 -11.41
C SER A 258 26.75 20.84 -12.83
N GLY A 259 25.45 20.67 -13.08
CA GLY A 259 24.89 20.25 -14.37
C GLY A 259 24.99 18.74 -14.63
N GLN A 260 25.49 17.96 -13.67
CA GLN A 260 25.60 16.51 -13.77
C GLN A 260 24.27 15.80 -13.47
N PHE A 261 24.05 14.67 -14.12
CA PHE A 261 22.87 13.81 -13.98
C PHE A 261 23.25 12.48 -13.34
N PRO A 262 22.64 12.09 -12.21
CA PRO A 262 22.75 10.74 -11.67
C PRO A 262 22.07 9.72 -12.60
N VAL A 263 22.85 8.82 -13.20
CA VAL A 263 22.35 7.81 -14.13
C VAL A 263 22.19 6.46 -13.44
N TYR A 264 21.08 5.80 -13.72
CA TYR A 264 20.73 4.50 -13.19
C TYR A 264 20.53 3.48 -14.32
N GLN A 265 20.98 2.25 -14.11
CA GLN A 265 20.65 1.09 -14.93
C GLN A 265 19.49 0.34 -14.29
N VAL A 266 18.38 0.19 -15.01
CA VAL A 266 17.25 -0.62 -14.55
C VAL A 266 17.39 -2.04 -15.09
N GLY A 267 17.18 -3.03 -14.21
CA GLY A 267 17.13 -4.44 -14.58
C GLY A 267 16.07 -5.18 -13.77
N ARG A 268 15.76 -6.42 -14.18
CA ARG A 268 14.81 -7.32 -13.48
C ARG A 268 15.06 -7.44 -11.97
N GLY A 269 16.33 -7.43 -11.55
CA GLY A 269 16.73 -7.57 -10.16
C GLY A 269 16.77 -6.29 -9.33
N GLY A 270 16.63 -5.09 -9.94
CA GLY A 270 16.83 -3.84 -9.21
C GLY A 270 17.22 -2.65 -10.06
N VAL A 271 17.62 -1.57 -9.37
CA VAL A 271 18.18 -0.36 -9.98
C VAL A 271 19.62 -0.23 -9.51
N LYS A 272 20.56 -0.14 -10.44
CA LYS A 272 22.00 0.04 -10.14
C LYS A 272 22.43 1.45 -10.52
N THR A 273 23.04 2.19 -9.60
CA THR A 273 23.61 3.50 -9.89
C THR A 273 24.87 3.35 -10.73
N LEU A 274 24.94 4.05 -11.88
CA LEU A 274 26.10 4.10 -12.77
C LEU A 274 27.01 5.31 -12.50
N GLY A 275 26.55 6.25 -11.67
CA GLY A 275 27.28 7.46 -11.29
C GLY A 275 26.72 8.72 -11.94
N ASN A 276 27.49 9.81 -11.85
CA ASN A 276 27.08 11.13 -12.35
C ASN A 276 27.68 11.39 -13.74
N TRP A 277 26.83 11.65 -14.71
CA TRP A 277 27.19 11.84 -16.12
C TRP A 277 26.89 13.29 -16.54
N VAL A 278 27.54 13.77 -17.59
CA VAL A 278 27.34 15.13 -18.14
C VAL A 278 26.69 15.05 -19.52
N LEU A 279 26.13 16.15 -20.04
CA LEU A 279 25.68 16.20 -21.43
C LEU A 279 26.87 15.94 -22.37
N GLY A 280 26.70 14.97 -23.26
CA GLY A 280 27.72 14.50 -24.20
C GLY A 280 27.63 15.14 -25.57
#